data_AF-A0A0P9KGY0-F1
#
_entry.id   AF-A0A0P9KGY0-F1
#
_cell.length_a   1.000
_cell.length_b   1.000
_cell.length_c   1.000
_cell.angle_alpha   90.00
_cell.angle_beta   90.00
_cell.angle_gamma   90.00
#
_symmetry.space_group_name_H-M   'P 1'
#
loop_
_entity.id
_entity.type
_entity.pdbx_description
1 polymer ?
#
loop_
_entity_poly.entity_id
_entity_poly.type
_entity_poly.pdbx_seq_one_letter_code
_entity_poly.pdbx_strand_id
1 'polypeptide(L)'
;MNSRGEYDYDDPDLAAECAIENMNKGFTAVKFDPAGPYTAYSGHQLSLEVLERCETFCRKIREAVGDKCDLLFGTHGQMVPSSAIRLAKRLEKYDPLWFEEPVPPGQEEAMAQVAAKTTIPIATGERLTTKYEFF
;
A
#
# COMPACT_ATOMS: atom_id res chain seq x y z
N MET A 1 -6.91 1.89 -16.35
CA MET A 1 -6.65 1.85 -17.80
C MET A 1 -7.15 3.16 -18.34
N ASN A 2 -6.32 3.95 -19.04
CA ASN A 2 -6.76 5.25 -19.53
C ASN A 2 -7.87 5.08 -20.60
N SER A 3 -8.48 6.18 -21.03
CA SER A 3 -9.52 6.20 -22.07
C SER A 3 -9.10 5.57 -23.41
N ARG A 4 -7.82 5.24 -23.59
CA ARG A 4 -7.24 4.59 -24.78
C ARG A 4 -6.92 3.11 -24.59
N GLY A 5 -7.15 2.53 -23.42
CA GLY A 5 -6.84 1.12 -23.20
C GLY A 5 -5.45 0.85 -22.62
N GLU A 6 -4.69 1.86 -22.22
CA GLU A 6 -3.33 1.70 -21.73
C GLU A 6 -3.29 1.65 -20.20
N TYR A 7 -2.41 0.81 -19.67
CA TYR A 7 -2.12 0.75 -18.24
C TYR A 7 -0.88 1.59 -17.95
N ASP A 8 -1.05 2.64 -17.16
CA ASP A 8 0.05 3.32 -16.51
C ASP A 8 -0.10 3.10 -15.00
N TYR A 9 0.82 2.33 -14.43
CA TYR A 9 0.82 2.00 -13.01
C TYR A 9 1.52 3.08 -12.17
N ASP A 10 2.13 4.07 -12.82
CA ASP A 10 2.85 5.17 -12.17
C ASP A 10 2.07 6.50 -12.24
N ASP A 11 0.91 6.54 -12.91
CA ASP A 11 0.03 7.72 -13.00
C ASP A 11 -1.01 7.77 -11.86
N PRO A 12 -0.87 8.70 -10.89
CA PRO A 12 -1.80 8.83 -9.77
C PRO A 12 -3.17 9.38 -10.17
N ASP A 13 -3.27 10.16 -11.26
CA ASP A 13 -4.55 10.68 -11.74
C ASP A 13 -5.36 9.55 -12.37
N LEU A 14 -4.70 8.70 -13.15
CA LEU A 14 -5.34 7.49 -13.69
C LEU A 14 -5.80 6.52 -12.59
N ALA A 15 -5.04 6.41 -11.50
CA ALA A 15 -5.43 5.58 -10.36
C ALA A 15 -6.68 6.13 -9.65
N ALA A 16 -6.81 7.45 -9.52
CA ALA A 16 -7.99 8.10 -8.97
C ALA A 16 -9.23 7.90 -9.87
N GLU A 17 -9.08 8.03 -11.18
CA GLU A 17 -10.16 7.74 -12.15
C GLU A 17 -10.64 6.28 -12.02
N CYS A 18 -9.70 5.34 -11.98
CA CYS A 18 -9.99 3.92 -11.78
C CYS A 18 -10.71 3.65 -10.44
N ALA A 19 -10.32 4.35 -9.37
CA ALA A 19 -10.97 4.23 -8.07
C ALA A 19 -12.44 4.70 -8.12
N ILE A 20 -12.72 5.83 -8.79
CA ILE A 20 -14.10 6.32 -8.99
C ILE A 20 -14.92 5.31 -9.81
N GLU A 21 -14.35 4.76 -10.88
CA GLU A 21 -15.04 3.76 -11.70
C GLU A 21 -15.41 2.51 -10.90
N ASN A 22 -14.50 2.00 -10.07
CA ASN A 22 -14.78 0.84 -9.21
C ASN A 22 -15.81 1.19 -8.13
N MET A 23 -15.71 2.37 -7.51
CA MET A 23 -16.73 2.84 -6.56
C MET A 23 -18.12 2.92 -7.21
N ASN A 24 -18.23 3.41 -8.45
CA ASN A 24 -19.49 3.46 -9.20
C ASN A 24 -20.06 2.07 -9.57
N LYS A 25 -19.21 1.03 -9.61
CA LYS A 25 -19.63 -0.38 -9.75
C LYS A 25 -20.13 -0.98 -8.42
N GLY A 26 -20.05 -0.23 -7.32
CA GLY A 26 -20.49 -0.66 -5.99
C GLY A 26 -19.39 -1.21 -5.10
N PHE A 27 -18.11 -1.14 -5.51
CA PHE A 27 -17.00 -1.50 -4.62
C PHE A 27 -16.84 -0.45 -3.52
N THR A 28 -16.70 -0.91 -2.28
CA THR A 28 -16.48 -0.05 -1.11
C THR A 28 -15.03 -0.05 -0.65
N ALA A 29 -14.12 -0.70 -1.38
CA ALA A 29 -12.68 -0.65 -1.12
C ALA A 29 -11.89 -0.81 -2.43
N VAL A 30 -10.70 -0.18 -2.49
CA VAL A 30 -9.77 -0.29 -3.62
C VAL A 30 -8.35 -0.52 -3.14
N LYS A 31 -7.60 -1.40 -3.83
CA LYS A 31 -6.19 -1.70 -3.55
C LYS A 31 -5.26 -1.17 -4.64
N PHE A 32 -4.12 -0.63 -4.23
CA PHE A 32 -3.08 -0.10 -5.13
C PHE A 32 -1.69 -0.20 -4.50
N ASP A 33 -0.65 -0.31 -5.33
CA ASP A 33 0.75 -0.34 -4.91
C ASP A 33 1.63 0.60 -5.76
N PRO A 34 1.92 1.81 -5.26
CA PRO A 34 2.85 2.75 -5.90
C PRO A 34 4.28 2.65 -5.35
N ALA A 35 4.61 1.68 -4.48
CA ALA A 35 5.91 1.59 -3.82
C ALA A 35 7.04 1.09 -4.72
N GLY A 36 6.73 0.71 -5.96
CA GLY A 36 7.72 0.24 -6.93
C GLY A 36 8.09 -1.24 -6.73
N PRO A 37 9.12 -1.73 -7.44
CA PRO A 37 9.40 -3.16 -7.50
C PRO A 37 9.95 -3.69 -6.17
N TYR A 38 9.51 -4.89 -5.78
CA TYR A 38 10.30 -5.73 -4.89
C TYR A 38 11.46 -6.35 -5.70
N THR A 39 12.50 -6.80 -5.00
CA THR A 39 13.67 -7.41 -5.64
C THR A 39 13.89 -8.82 -5.12
N ALA A 40 14.78 -9.57 -5.77
CA ALA A 40 15.25 -10.85 -5.23
C ALA A 40 16.09 -10.70 -3.94
N TYR A 41 16.53 -9.48 -3.63
CA TYR A 41 17.18 -9.15 -2.38
C TYR A 41 16.15 -8.81 -1.30
N SER A 42 16.58 -8.81 -0.04
CA SER A 42 15.77 -8.38 1.11
C SER A 42 15.24 -6.94 0.92
N GLY A 43 14.35 -6.52 1.83
CA GLY A 43 13.77 -5.18 1.80
C GLY A 43 14.82 -4.06 1.74
N HIS A 44 14.45 -2.91 1.18
CA HIS A 44 15.35 -1.78 0.98
C HIS A 44 14.75 -0.46 1.50
N GLN A 45 15.55 0.61 1.47
CA GLN A 45 15.08 1.96 1.72
C GLN A 45 14.43 2.52 0.47
N LEU A 46 13.18 2.97 0.57
CA LEU A 46 12.56 3.74 -0.51
C LEU A 46 13.28 5.07 -0.68
N SER A 47 13.44 5.49 -1.93
CA SER A 47 13.91 6.84 -2.24
C SER A 47 12.87 7.87 -1.81
N LEU A 48 13.28 9.14 -1.67
CA LEU A 48 12.34 10.23 -1.39
C LEU A 48 11.29 10.39 -2.49
N GLU A 49 11.68 10.14 -3.74
CA GLU A 49 10.77 10.17 -4.89
C GLU A 49 9.67 9.11 -4.78
N VAL A 50 10.03 7.87 -4.40
CA VAL A 50 9.03 6.81 -4.22
C VAL A 50 8.12 7.10 -3.03
N LEU A 51 8.66 7.61 -1.91
CA LEU A 51 7.84 8.03 -0.77
C LEU A 51 6.82 9.11 -1.16
N GLU A 52 7.25 10.09 -1.97
CA GLU A 52 6.40 11.16 -2.48
C GLU A 52 5.34 10.65 -3.46
N ARG A 53 5.71 9.72 -4.34
CA ARG A 53 4.77 9.03 -5.25
C ARG A 53 3.70 8.31 -4.46
N CYS A 54 4.09 7.51 -3.45
CA CYS A 54 3.14 6.79 -2.60
C CYS A 54 2.14 7.72 -1.90
N GLU A 55 2.65 8.81 -1.32
CA GLU A 55 1.83 9.83 -0.67
C GLU A 55 0.87 10.49 -1.66
N THR A 56 1.34 10.81 -2.87
CA THR A 56 0.56 11.42 -3.94
C THR A 56 -0.59 10.52 -4.41
N PHE A 57 -0.32 9.22 -4.61
CA PHE A 57 -1.34 8.24 -4.96
C PHE A 57 -2.44 8.16 -3.90
N CYS A 58 -2.04 7.99 -2.63
CA CYS A 58 -2.97 7.88 -1.52
C CYS A 58 -3.83 9.14 -1.38
N ARG A 59 -3.22 10.32 -1.50
CA ARG A 59 -3.91 11.61 -1.52
C ARG A 59 -4.95 11.70 -2.63
N LYS A 60 -4.55 11.45 -3.87
CA LYS A 60 -5.40 11.59 -5.05
C LYS A 60 -6.59 10.63 -5.01
N ILE A 61 -6.36 9.38 -4.61
CA ILE A 61 -7.42 8.39 -4.48
C ILE A 61 -8.38 8.79 -3.35
N ARG A 62 -7.87 9.19 -2.16
CA ARG A 62 -8.72 9.64 -1.05
C ARG A 62 -9.55 10.87 -1.43
N GLU A 63 -8.96 11.86 -2.09
CA GLU A 63 -9.68 13.05 -2.61
C GLU A 63 -10.80 12.65 -3.58
N ALA A 64 -10.57 11.64 -4.42
CA ALA A 64 -11.52 11.19 -5.43
C ALA A 64 -12.70 10.39 -4.87
N VAL A 65 -12.45 9.49 -3.92
CA VAL A 65 -13.49 8.59 -3.39
C VAL A 65 -14.13 9.08 -2.09
N GLY A 66 -13.48 10.02 -1.39
CA GLY A 66 -13.91 10.50 -0.08
C GLY A 66 -14.06 9.35 0.93
N ASP A 67 -15.07 9.41 1.80
CA ASP A 67 -15.33 8.40 2.83
C ASP A 67 -16.21 7.24 2.34
N LYS A 68 -16.47 7.16 1.02
CA LYS A 68 -17.36 6.14 0.43
C LYS A 68 -16.62 4.85 0.08
N CYS A 69 -15.30 4.88 0.06
CA CYS A 69 -14.46 3.76 -0.36
C CYS A 69 -13.19 3.72 0.50
N ASP A 70 -12.87 2.54 1.02
CA ASP A 70 -11.65 2.29 1.80
C ASP A 70 -10.42 2.19 0.89
N LEU A 71 -9.29 2.68 1.37
CA LEU A 71 -8.00 2.57 0.70
C LEU A 71 -7.22 1.40 1.29
N LEU A 72 -6.83 0.45 0.44
CA LEU A 72 -5.99 -0.68 0.80
C LEU A 72 -4.58 -0.42 0.24
N PHE A 73 -3.62 -0.07 1.08
CA PHE A 73 -2.26 0.19 0.63
C PHE A 73 -1.50 -1.13 0.50
N GLY A 74 -1.46 -1.67 -0.71
CA GLY A 74 -1.15 -3.08 -0.99
C GLY A 74 0.31 -3.36 -1.33
N THR A 75 1.26 -3.17 -0.41
CA THR A 75 2.68 -3.46 -0.70
C THR A 75 3.01 -4.95 -0.69
N HIS A 76 4.21 -5.30 -1.18
CA HIS A 76 4.66 -6.67 -1.47
C HIS A 76 6.02 -6.99 -0.81
N GLY A 77 6.27 -6.43 0.38
CA GLY A 77 7.50 -6.65 1.14
C GLY A 77 8.72 -5.93 0.60
N GLN A 78 8.56 -4.80 -0.11
CA GLN A 78 9.69 -4.05 -0.69
C GLN A 78 10.64 -3.47 0.37
N MET A 79 10.17 -3.21 1.58
CA MET A 79 10.85 -2.28 2.49
C MET A 79 11.54 -2.97 3.66
N VAL A 80 12.58 -2.32 4.19
CA VAL A 80 13.03 -2.55 5.58
C VAL A 80 12.09 -1.83 6.56
N PRO A 81 12.01 -2.27 7.84
CA PRO A 81 11.09 -1.67 8.82
C PRO A 81 11.16 -0.15 8.92
N SER A 82 12.37 0.42 8.93
CA SER A 82 12.54 1.88 9.04
C SER A 82 11.98 2.64 7.83
N SER A 83 12.02 2.05 6.64
CA SER A 83 11.41 2.66 5.44
C SER A 83 9.88 2.50 5.47
N ALA A 84 9.38 1.33 5.86
CA ALA A 84 7.95 1.10 6.04
C ALA A 84 7.32 2.06 7.06
N ILE A 85 7.98 2.29 8.20
CA ILE A 85 7.53 3.24 9.23
C ILE A 85 7.49 4.67 8.67
N ARG A 86 8.51 5.07 7.91
CA ARG A 86 8.56 6.40 7.27
C ARG A 86 7.40 6.59 6.29
N LEU A 87 7.10 5.56 5.50
CA LEU A 87 5.98 5.58 4.58
C LEU A 87 4.64 5.63 5.34
N ALA A 88 4.44 4.74 6.31
CA ALA A 88 3.22 4.68 7.10
C ALA A 88 2.88 6.05 7.72
N LYS A 89 3.87 6.75 8.31
CA LYS A 89 3.68 8.10 8.87
C LYS A 89 3.19 9.15 7.88
N ARG A 90 3.56 9.03 6.60
CA ARG A 90 3.05 9.90 5.53
C ARG A 90 1.60 9.55 5.17
N LEU A 91 1.27 8.27 5.23
CA LEU A 91 -0.03 7.74 4.82
C LEU A 91 -1.13 7.87 5.88
N GLU A 92 -0.77 7.93 7.18
CA GLU A 92 -1.71 7.96 8.31
C GLU A 92 -2.86 8.98 8.15
N LYS A 93 -2.57 10.16 7.59
CA LYS A 93 -3.56 11.23 7.38
C LYS A 93 -4.63 10.93 6.32
N TYR A 94 -4.47 9.86 5.53
CA TYR A 94 -5.45 9.44 4.52
C TYR A 94 -6.30 8.26 4.97
N ASP A 95 -6.08 7.78 6.20
CA ASP A 95 -6.81 6.69 6.83
C ASP A 95 -6.95 5.42 5.94
N PRO A 96 -5.86 4.76 5.52
CA PRO A 96 -5.96 3.47 4.85
C PRO A 96 -6.53 2.41 5.79
N LEU A 97 -7.40 1.54 5.27
CA LEU A 97 -7.97 0.45 6.04
C LEU A 97 -6.90 -0.60 6.41
N TRP A 98 -5.91 -0.83 5.53
CA TRP A 98 -4.71 -1.55 5.89
C TRP A 98 -3.46 -1.11 5.11
N PHE A 99 -2.30 -1.48 5.66
CA PHE A 99 -1.00 -1.48 5.02
C PHE A 99 -0.52 -2.94 4.87
N GLU A 100 -0.58 -3.45 3.64
CA GLU A 100 -0.31 -4.85 3.31
C GLU A 100 1.17 -5.10 3.18
N GLU A 101 1.67 -6.14 3.82
CA GLU A 101 3.02 -6.69 3.66
C GLU A 101 4.13 -5.62 3.56
N PRO A 102 4.25 -4.72 4.56
CA PRO A 102 5.21 -3.63 4.52
C PRO A 102 6.68 -4.10 4.49
N VAL A 103 6.96 -5.32 4.95
CA VAL A 103 8.31 -5.91 4.98
C VAL A 103 8.24 -7.35 4.46
N PRO A 104 9.36 -7.96 4.00
CA PRO A 104 9.33 -9.32 3.48
C PRO A 104 8.80 -10.35 4.50
N PRO A 105 8.15 -11.43 4.06
CA PRO A 105 7.62 -12.49 4.92
C PRO A 105 8.74 -13.24 5.66
N GLY A 106 8.37 -13.98 6.72
CA GLY A 106 9.33 -14.72 7.56
C GLY A 106 10.16 -13.82 8.49
N GLN A 107 9.71 -12.57 8.71
CA GLN A 107 10.32 -11.61 9.63
C GLN A 107 9.23 -11.00 10.53
N GLU A 108 8.60 -11.84 11.36
CA GLU A 108 7.48 -11.48 12.24
C GLU A 108 7.83 -10.35 13.22
N GLU A 109 9.06 -10.33 13.77
CA GLU A 109 9.52 -9.24 14.63
C GLU A 109 9.59 -7.90 13.89
N ALA A 110 10.04 -7.93 12.62
CA ALA A 110 10.13 -6.77 11.76
C ALA A 110 8.72 -6.24 11.42
N MET A 111 7.78 -7.15 11.11
CA MET A 111 6.38 -6.82 10.87
C MET A 111 5.73 -6.20 12.12
N ALA A 112 5.94 -6.81 13.29
CA ALA A 112 5.45 -6.32 14.58
C ALA A 112 6.04 -4.94 14.93
N GLN A 113 7.32 -4.69 14.61
CA GLN A 113 7.94 -3.39 14.80
C GLN A 113 7.26 -2.29 13.98
N VAL A 114 6.86 -2.57 12.73
CA VAL A 114 6.12 -1.62 11.89
C VAL A 114 4.72 -1.39 12.48
N ALA A 115 4.00 -2.46 12.79
CA ALA A 115 2.65 -2.41 13.37
C ALA A 115 2.61 -1.57 14.66
N ALA A 116 3.61 -1.71 15.54
CA ALA A 116 3.69 -0.96 16.79
C ALA A 116 3.98 0.54 16.61
N LYS A 117 4.34 0.99 15.41
CA LYS A 117 4.79 2.36 15.12
C LYS A 117 3.88 3.13 14.18
N THR A 118 2.77 2.55 13.75
CA THR A 118 1.76 3.24 12.96
C THR A 118 0.36 2.98 13.50
N THR A 119 -0.58 3.89 13.19
CA THR A 119 -1.99 3.67 13.46
C THR A 119 -2.69 2.87 12.36
N ILE A 120 -2.05 2.66 11.20
CA ILE A 120 -2.61 1.90 10.08
C ILE A 120 -2.56 0.40 10.42
N PRO A 121 -3.67 -0.34 10.33
CA PRO A 121 -3.66 -1.80 10.52
C PRO A 121 -2.72 -2.49 9.53
N ILE A 122 -1.94 -3.49 9.99
CA ILE A 122 -1.07 -4.28 9.11
C ILE A 122 -1.81 -5.53 8.63
N ALA A 123 -1.81 -5.77 7.31
CA ALA A 123 -2.28 -7.00 6.70
C ALA A 123 -1.09 -7.80 6.13
N THR A 124 -1.13 -9.13 6.20
CA THR A 124 -0.09 -10.01 5.63
C THR A 124 -0.62 -11.45 5.53
N GLY A 125 0.18 -12.37 5.00
CA GLY A 125 -0.09 -13.80 5.03
C GLY A 125 -0.15 -14.48 3.67
N GLU A 126 -0.17 -13.73 2.57
CA GLU A 126 -0.22 -14.29 1.21
C GLU A 126 0.97 -15.21 0.88
N ARG A 127 2.12 -14.95 1.52
CA ARG A 127 3.36 -15.73 1.37
C ARG A 127 3.68 -16.60 2.58
N LEU A 128 2.75 -16.75 3.52
CA LEU A 128 2.88 -17.64 4.67
C LEU A 128 2.16 -18.97 4.41
N THR A 129 2.67 -20.06 4.96
CA THR A 129 2.13 -21.40 4.80
C THR A 129 2.16 -22.18 6.10
N THR A 130 1.25 -23.14 6.21
CA THR A 130 0.94 -23.89 7.44
C THR A 130 0.40 -22.99 8.56
N LYS A 131 -0.22 -23.60 9.57
CA LYS A 131 -0.70 -22.85 10.73
C LYS A 131 0.43 -22.20 11.54
N TYR A 132 1.63 -22.78 11.53
CA TYR A 132 2.71 -22.38 12.44
C TYR A 132 3.31 -21.02 12.10
N GLU A 133 3.14 -20.53 10.88
CA GLU A 133 3.61 -19.21 10.49
C GLU A 133 2.62 -18.09 10.88
N PHE A 134 1.40 -18.44 11.31
CA PHE A 134 0.36 -17.49 11.73
C PHE A 134 0.16 -17.40 13.26
N PHE A 135 0.81 -18.26 14.03
CA PHE A 135 0.64 -18.39 15.49
C PHE A 135 1.94 -18.18 16.25
#